data_AF-A0A2V9RHR8-F1
#
_entry.id   AF-A0A2V9RHR8-F1
#
_cell.length_a   1.000
_cell.length_b   1.000
_cell.length_c   1.000
_cell.angle_alpha   90.00
_cell.angle_beta   90.00
_cell.angle_gamma   90.00
#
_symmetry.space_group_name_H-M   'P 1'
#
loop_
_entity.id
_entity.type
_entity.pdbx_description
1 polymer ?
#
loop_
_entity_poly.entity_id
_entity_poly.type
_entity_poly.pdbx_seq_one_letter_code
_entity_poly.pdbx_strand_id
1 'polypeptide(L)'
;IRIDGISYEVVGVLRHVINNGDDNLNAHVYVPFSAMSDIKDTYYLSAIVLEYEGDHEKVVTALRNSMAYHHNFDPKDKRAVFIFDVFADLLDLHVITTGIKILLGFIGLLTLGIGGVGLMNVMLVAVTQRTREIGVEKALGALGWHILFQFLAEALVITALGGLLGVALAYLVSWTVPSLTLWSAFQENASEGDIHLAIDSATLLWSTAILSFVGIVSGMLPAIKAARLNPIEALRYE
;
A
#
# COMPACT_ATOMS: atom_id res chain seq x y z
N ILE A 1 -9.53 28.56 33.58
CA ILE A 1 -9.81 29.35 32.37
C ILE A 1 -11.15 30.06 32.51
N ARG A 2 -11.39 31.18 31.82
CA ARG A 2 -12.68 31.88 31.86
C ARG A 2 -13.35 31.78 30.49
N ILE A 3 -14.56 31.24 30.46
CA ILE A 3 -15.35 31.03 29.24
C ILE A 3 -16.64 31.82 29.43
N ASP A 4 -16.90 32.76 28.53
CA ASP A 4 -18.08 33.65 28.55
C ASP A 4 -18.40 34.25 29.93
N GLY A 5 -17.36 34.69 30.63
CA GLY A 5 -17.52 35.32 31.94
C GLY A 5 -17.52 34.35 33.14
N ILE A 6 -17.64 33.04 32.93
CA ILE A 6 -17.70 32.00 33.96
C ILE A 6 -16.33 31.33 34.14
N SER A 7 -15.94 31.06 35.38
CA SER A 7 -14.64 30.46 35.69
C SER A 7 -14.71 28.93 35.76
N TYR A 8 -13.84 28.26 35.01
CA TYR A 8 -13.70 26.81 34.97
C TYR A 8 -12.29 26.37 35.40
N GLU A 9 -12.20 25.26 36.13
CA GLU A 9 -10.95 24.59 36.45
C GLU A 9 -10.56 23.62 35.32
N VAL A 10 -9.28 23.62 34.95
CA VAL A 10 -8.75 22.70 33.93
C VAL A 10 -8.33 21.41 34.63
N VAL A 11 -9.07 20.33 34.37
CA VAL A 11 -8.82 19.01 34.98
C VAL A 11 -7.90 18.10 34.15
N GLY A 12 -7.66 18.46 32.88
CA GLY A 12 -6.82 17.69 31.97
C GLY A 12 -6.63 18.39 30.63
N VAL A 13 -5.66 17.93 29.86
CA VAL A 13 -5.37 18.41 28.51
C VAL A 13 -5.28 17.19 27.60
N LEU A 14 -5.99 17.23 26.47
CA LEU A 14 -5.93 16.16 25.48
C LEU A 14 -4.61 16.22 24.71
N ARG A 15 -4.21 15.06 24.15
CA ARG A 15 -3.06 15.01 23.25
C ARG A 15 -3.37 15.84 22.00
N HIS A 16 -2.36 16.53 21.50
CA HIS A 16 -2.44 17.23 20.22
C HIS A 16 -2.87 16.27 19.11
N VAL A 17 -3.83 16.72 18.28
CA VAL A 17 -4.33 15.98 17.12
C VAL A 17 -4.09 16.82 15.88
N ILE A 18 -3.60 16.19 14.81
CA ILE A 18 -3.47 16.85 13.51
C ILE A 18 -4.82 16.77 12.81
N ASN A 19 -5.38 17.93 12.47
CA ASN A 19 -6.66 18.02 11.78
C ASN A 19 -6.52 18.74 10.43
N ASN A 20 -7.20 18.21 9.42
CA ASN A 20 -7.21 18.73 8.04
C ASN A 20 -8.45 19.55 7.71
N GLY A 21 -9.27 19.86 8.72
CA GLY A 21 -10.45 20.70 8.59
C GLY A 21 -10.14 22.16 8.87
N ASP A 22 -11.05 23.03 8.43
CA ASP A 22 -11.04 24.47 8.75
C ASP A 22 -11.18 24.73 10.27
N ASP A 23 -11.66 23.73 11.01
CA ASP A 23 -11.83 23.75 12.46
C ASP A 23 -10.56 23.30 13.20
N ASN A 24 -10.04 24.15 14.09
CA ASN A 24 -8.85 23.86 14.87
C ASN A 24 -9.21 23.04 16.12
N LEU A 25 -9.19 21.70 16.00
CA LEU A 25 -9.49 20.79 17.11
C LEU A 25 -8.61 21.00 18.35
N ASN A 26 -7.39 21.50 18.18
CA ASN A 26 -6.48 21.76 19.31
C ASN A 26 -6.86 23.01 20.12
N ALA A 27 -7.76 23.84 19.59
CA ALA A 27 -8.32 24.99 20.31
C ALA A 27 -9.66 24.67 21.01
N HIS A 28 -10.16 23.44 20.88
CA HIS A 28 -11.43 23.05 21.50
C HIS A 28 -11.29 22.88 23.01
N VAL A 29 -12.36 23.26 23.72
CA VAL A 29 -12.47 23.06 25.17
C VAL A 29 -13.65 22.14 25.42
N TYR A 30 -13.40 21.05 26.15
CA TYR A 30 -14.42 20.08 26.51
C TYR A 30 -14.93 20.36 27.92
N VAL A 31 -16.24 20.56 28.04
CA VAL A 31 -16.93 20.82 29.31
C VAL A 31 -17.94 19.69 29.53
N PRO A 32 -18.08 19.15 30.76
CA PRO A 32 -19.11 18.16 31.06
C PRO A 32 -20.50 18.68 30.70
N PHE A 33 -21.35 17.83 30.11
CA PHE A 33 -22.68 18.22 29.63
C PHE A 33 -23.54 18.86 30.72
N SER A 34 -23.44 18.39 31.97
CA SER A 34 -24.16 18.94 33.12
C SER A 34 -23.74 20.36 33.50
N ALA A 35 -22.51 20.79 33.17
CA ALA A 35 -22.03 22.14 33.42
C ALA A 35 -22.24 23.09 32.21
N MET A 36 -22.54 22.54 31.03
CA MET A 36 -22.75 23.30 29.80
C MET A 36 -24.01 24.19 29.85
N SER A 37 -24.98 23.85 30.70
CA SER A 37 -26.21 24.63 30.90
C SER A 37 -25.96 26.06 31.38
N ASP A 38 -24.81 26.31 31.99
CA ASP A 38 -24.43 27.63 32.48
C ASP A 38 -24.01 28.57 31.34
N ILE A 39 -23.63 28.02 30.18
CA ILE A 39 -23.13 28.78 29.02
C ILE A 39 -24.14 28.78 27.86
N LYS A 40 -24.89 27.69 27.67
CA LYS A 40 -25.82 27.55 26.55
C LYS A 40 -27.06 26.75 26.94
N ASP A 41 -28.17 27.01 26.27
CA ASP A 41 -29.35 26.15 26.34
C ASP A 41 -29.01 24.73 25.88
N THR A 42 -29.15 23.78 26.81
CA THR A 42 -28.92 22.34 26.59
C THR A 42 -30.18 21.58 26.23
N TYR A 43 -31.34 22.24 26.13
CA TYR A 43 -32.61 21.59 25.79
C TYR A 43 -32.59 21.02 24.37
N TYR A 44 -31.98 21.73 23.42
CA TYR A 44 -31.81 21.26 22.04
C TYR A 44 -30.37 20.83 21.80
N LEU A 45 -30.16 19.51 21.74
CA LEU A 45 -28.87 18.90 21.42
C LEU A 45 -28.48 19.22 19.98
N SER A 46 -27.22 19.65 19.78
CA SER A 46 -26.69 19.92 18.44
C SER A 46 -26.22 18.65 17.72
N ALA A 47 -25.65 17.69 18.45
CA ALA A 47 -25.23 16.40 17.94
C ALA A 47 -25.22 15.34 19.05
N ILE A 48 -25.38 14.08 18.66
CA ILE A 48 -25.20 12.92 19.52
C ILE A 48 -24.17 12.03 18.84
N VAL A 49 -23.10 11.70 19.56
CA VAL A 49 -22.09 10.76 19.11
C VAL A 49 -22.36 9.42 19.78
N LEU A 50 -22.40 8.36 18.99
CA LEU A 50 -22.68 7.02 19.46
C LEU A 50 -21.65 6.05 18.88
N GLU A 51 -21.05 5.26 19.75
CA GLU A 51 -20.20 4.13 19.38
C GLU A 51 -21.07 2.87 19.29
N TYR A 52 -20.81 2.04 18.29
CA TYR A 52 -21.55 0.80 18.08
C TYR A 52 -20.63 -0.29 17.51
N GLU A 53 -21.07 -1.54 17.64
CA GLU A 53 -20.43 -2.69 17.01
C GLU A 53 -21.39 -3.35 16.02
N GLY A 54 -20.87 -3.83 14.89
CA GLY A 54 -21.62 -4.58 13.89
C GLY A 54 -21.79 -3.85 12.55
N ASP A 55 -22.89 -4.17 11.86
CA ASP A 55 -23.19 -3.70 10.50
C ASP A 55 -23.72 -2.27 10.51
N HIS A 56 -22.93 -1.33 9.97
CA HIS A 56 -23.22 0.10 9.98
C HIS A 56 -24.55 0.45 9.33
N GLU A 57 -24.88 -0.15 8.18
CA GLU A 57 -26.12 0.17 7.47
C GLU A 57 -27.35 -0.21 8.30
N LYS A 58 -27.28 -1.35 9.00
CA LYS A 58 -28.36 -1.80 9.89
C LYS A 58 -28.50 -0.88 11.09
N VAL A 59 -27.40 -0.46 11.69
CA VAL A 59 -27.41 0.45 12.84
C VAL A 59 -27.96 1.82 12.46
N VAL A 60 -27.49 2.41 11.36
CA VAL A 60 -28.00 3.70 10.85
C VAL A 60 -29.49 3.61 10.53
N THR A 61 -29.93 2.51 9.91
CA THR A 61 -31.34 2.29 9.59
C THR A 61 -32.19 2.14 10.85
N ALA A 62 -31.74 1.36 11.83
CA ALA A 62 -32.44 1.18 13.11
C ALA A 62 -32.53 2.49 13.90
N LEU A 63 -31.44 3.26 13.97
CA LEU A 63 -31.41 4.58 14.61
C LEU A 63 -32.40 5.54 13.92
N ARG A 64 -32.38 5.60 12.59
CA ARG A 64 -33.32 6.47 11.86
C ARG A 64 -34.77 6.05 12.08
N ASN A 65 -35.07 4.76 12.08
CA ASN A 65 -36.43 4.28 12.36
C ASN A 65 -36.88 4.62 13.79
N SER A 66 -35.99 4.48 14.78
CA SER A 66 -36.28 4.85 16.17
C SER A 66 -36.53 6.35 16.31
N MET A 67 -35.69 7.18 15.68
CA MET A 67 -35.86 8.63 15.69
C MET A 67 -37.13 9.06 14.95
N ALA A 68 -37.43 8.44 13.82
CA ALA A 68 -38.65 8.68 13.05
C ALA A 68 -39.91 8.38 13.86
N TYR A 69 -39.90 7.28 14.63
CA TYR A 69 -40.99 6.91 15.52
C TYR A 69 -41.18 7.94 16.65
N HIS A 70 -40.10 8.38 17.30
CA HIS A 70 -40.21 9.33 18.42
C HIS A 70 -40.48 10.78 17.99
N HIS A 71 -40.05 11.19 16.79
CA HIS A 71 -40.15 12.56 16.29
C HIS A 71 -41.17 12.73 15.15
N ASN A 72 -41.94 11.69 14.82
CA ASN A 72 -43.01 11.71 13.81
C ASN A 72 -42.60 12.23 12.43
N PHE A 73 -41.46 11.79 11.91
CA PHE A 73 -41.04 12.06 10.53
C PHE A 73 -40.99 10.77 9.71
N ASP A 74 -41.01 10.88 8.37
CA ASP A 74 -40.88 9.70 7.50
C ASP A 74 -39.45 9.13 7.59
N PRO A 75 -39.25 7.85 7.98
CA PRO A 75 -37.91 7.26 8.03
C PRO A 75 -37.12 7.31 6.71
N LYS A 76 -37.80 7.48 5.57
CA LYS A 76 -37.16 7.63 4.25
C LYS A 76 -36.66 9.04 3.99
N ASP A 77 -37.11 10.03 4.74
CA ASP A 77 -36.63 11.41 4.62
C ASP A 77 -35.24 11.55 5.23
N LYS A 78 -34.22 11.50 4.36
CA LYS A 78 -32.81 11.64 4.74
C LYS A 78 -32.47 13.07 5.24
N ARG A 79 -33.33 14.05 5.02
CA ARG A 79 -33.09 15.45 5.43
C ARG A 79 -33.61 15.75 6.83
N ALA A 80 -34.49 14.93 7.38
CA ALA A 80 -35.07 15.11 8.70
C ALA A 80 -34.03 14.90 9.82
N VAL A 81 -33.12 13.94 9.65
CA VAL A 81 -32.01 13.68 10.57
C VAL A 81 -30.73 13.42 9.79
N PHE A 82 -29.75 14.30 9.99
CA PHE A 82 -28.39 14.12 9.50
C PHE A 82 -27.66 13.11 10.38
N ILE A 83 -27.27 11.99 9.79
CA ILE A 83 -26.48 10.94 10.46
C ILE A 83 -25.14 10.91 9.73
N PHE A 84 -24.07 11.26 10.45
CA PHE A 84 -22.71 11.14 9.95
C PHE A 84 -22.19 9.74 10.28
N ASP A 85 -22.01 8.91 9.25
CA ASP A 85 -21.54 7.53 9.39
C ASP A 85 -20.07 7.43 8.99
N VAL A 86 -19.20 7.39 10.01
CA VAL A 86 -17.75 7.31 9.82
C VAL A 86 -17.34 6.05 9.04
N PHE A 87 -18.07 4.94 9.20
CA PHE A 87 -17.71 3.69 8.53
C PHE A 87 -17.99 3.72 7.03
N ALA A 88 -19.08 4.37 6.62
CA ALA A 88 -19.39 4.58 5.21
C ALA A 88 -18.27 5.39 4.53
N ASP A 89 -17.82 6.49 5.15
CA ASP A 89 -16.74 7.32 4.62
C ASP A 89 -15.40 6.55 4.56
N LEU A 90 -15.11 5.72 5.58
CA LEU A 90 -13.90 4.88 5.58
C LEU A 90 -13.92 3.80 4.47
N LEU A 91 -15.09 3.24 4.16
CA LEU A 91 -15.25 2.27 3.07
C LEU A 91 -14.96 2.92 1.71
N ASP A 92 -15.43 4.14 1.47
CA ASP A 92 -15.16 4.87 0.22
C ASP A 92 -13.66 5.13 0.04
N LEU A 93 -12.96 5.54 1.10
CA LEU A 93 -11.50 5.71 1.08
C LEU A 93 -10.76 4.38 0.82
N HIS A 94 -11.26 3.28 1.38
CA HIS A 94 -10.68 1.95 1.16
C HIS A 94 -10.80 1.51 -0.30
N VAL A 95 -11.93 1.79 -0.95
CA VAL A 95 -12.14 1.47 -2.37
C VAL A 95 -11.15 2.23 -3.26
N ILE A 96 -11.00 3.53 -3.05
CA ILE A 96 -10.07 4.37 -3.83
C ILE A 96 -8.62 3.89 -3.64
N THR A 97 -8.22 3.69 -2.38
CA THR A 97 -6.86 3.23 -2.04
C THR A 97 -6.57 1.86 -2.64
N THR A 98 -7.53 0.94 -2.59
CA THR A 98 -7.40 -0.39 -3.19
C THR A 98 -7.31 -0.32 -4.71
N GLY A 99 -8.10 0.53 -5.35
CA GLY A 99 -8.01 0.77 -6.80
C GLY A 99 -6.62 1.24 -7.24
N ILE A 100 -6.04 2.21 -6.51
CA ILE A 100 -4.67 2.70 -6.78
C ILE A 100 -3.63 1.59 -6.58
N LYS A 101 -3.75 0.78 -5.52
CA LYS A 101 -2.84 -0.36 -5.27
C LYS A 101 -2.88 -1.37 -6.42
N ILE A 102 -4.06 -1.72 -6.91
CA ILE A 102 -4.22 -2.66 -8.03
C ILE A 102 -3.58 -2.09 -9.30
N LEU A 103 -3.85 -0.81 -9.62
CA LEU A 103 -3.28 -0.14 -10.79
C LEU A 103 -1.74 -0.14 -10.74
N LEU A 104 -1.15 0.25 -9.61
CA LEU A 104 0.30 0.28 -9.42
C LEU A 104 0.90 -1.13 -9.48
N GLY A 105 0.23 -2.13 -8.89
CA GLY A 105 0.63 -3.53 -8.99
C GLY A 105 0.64 -4.04 -10.42
N PHE A 106 -0.37 -3.66 -11.22
CA PHE A 106 -0.45 -4.00 -12.64
C PHE A 106 0.68 -3.35 -13.45
N ILE A 107 0.95 -2.06 -13.23
CA ILE A 107 2.07 -1.36 -13.86
C ILE A 107 3.39 -2.04 -13.48
N GLY A 108 3.59 -2.37 -12.20
CA GLY A 108 4.78 -3.08 -11.72
C GLY A 108 4.97 -4.44 -12.38
N LEU A 109 3.90 -5.22 -12.54
CA LEU A 109 3.92 -6.50 -13.26
C LEU A 109 4.36 -6.33 -14.72
N LEU A 110 3.82 -5.31 -15.42
CA LEU A 110 4.21 -5.03 -16.81
C LEU A 110 5.68 -4.62 -16.91
N THR A 111 6.16 -3.76 -16.02
CA THR A 111 7.57 -3.33 -15.98
C THR A 111 8.50 -4.51 -15.71
N LEU A 112 8.15 -5.39 -14.77
CA LEU A 112 8.89 -6.63 -14.53
C LEU A 112 8.87 -7.55 -15.74
N GLY A 113 7.73 -7.67 -16.43
CA GLY A 113 7.61 -8.45 -17.66
C GLY A 113 8.54 -7.95 -18.77
N ILE A 114 8.59 -6.64 -19.00
CA ILE A 114 9.52 -6.02 -19.96
C ILE A 114 10.98 -6.29 -19.57
N GLY A 115 11.31 -6.14 -18.29
CA GLY A 115 12.64 -6.50 -17.76
C GLY A 115 12.97 -7.98 -17.95
N GLY A 116 12.01 -8.86 -17.75
CA GLY A 116 12.12 -10.30 -17.97
C GLY A 116 12.38 -10.66 -19.44
N VAL A 117 11.74 -9.98 -20.39
CA VAL A 117 12.02 -10.16 -21.83
C VAL A 117 13.44 -9.68 -22.15
N GLY A 118 13.87 -8.56 -21.56
CA GLY A 118 15.24 -8.06 -21.69
C GLY A 118 16.28 -9.08 -21.19
N LEU A 119 16.07 -9.63 -19.99
CA LEU A 119 16.93 -10.67 -19.42
C LEU A 119 16.99 -11.91 -20.32
N MET A 120 15.83 -12.36 -20.83
CA MET A 120 15.76 -13.51 -21.73
C MET A 120 16.62 -13.28 -22.98
N ASN A 121 16.56 -12.09 -23.58
CA ASN A 121 17.37 -11.76 -24.75
C ASN A 121 18.87 -11.78 -24.44
N VAL A 122 19.30 -11.17 -23.32
CA VAL A 122 20.72 -11.20 -22.91
C VAL A 122 21.18 -12.64 -22.70
N MET A 123 20.36 -13.47 -22.05
CA MET A 123 20.67 -14.89 -21.83
C MET A 123 20.73 -15.69 -23.15
N LEU A 124 19.83 -15.42 -24.10
CA LEU A 124 19.89 -16.05 -25.42
C LEU A 124 21.20 -15.70 -26.15
N VAL A 125 21.64 -14.44 -26.08
CA VAL A 125 22.92 -14.02 -26.66
C VAL A 125 24.10 -14.69 -25.94
N ALA A 126 24.07 -14.76 -24.61
CA ALA A 126 25.11 -15.43 -23.82
C ALA A 126 25.25 -16.92 -24.19
N VAL A 127 24.13 -17.62 -24.39
CA VAL A 127 24.14 -19.02 -24.87
C VAL A 127 24.79 -19.12 -26.24
N THR A 128 24.48 -18.20 -27.17
CA THR A 128 25.09 -18.23 -28.50
C THR A 128 26.59 -17.97 -28.47
N GLN A 129 27.07 -17.07 -27.60
CA GLN A 129 28.51 -16.79 -27.44
C GLN A 129 29.27 -17.97 -26.81
N ARG A 130 28.65 -18.69 -25.88
CA ARG A 130 29.25 -19.85 -25.19
C ARG A 130 28.92 -21.19 -25.88
N THR A 131 28.36 -21.20 -27.09
CA THR A 131 27.90 -22.43 -27.79
C THR A 131 28.99 -23.49 -27.89
N ARG A 132 30.23 -23.09 -28.24
CA ARG A 132 31.36 -24.00 -28.41
C ARG A 132 31.79 -24.64 -27.08
N GLU A 133 31.80 -23.86 -26.00
CA GLU A 133 32.13 -24.34 -24.65
C GLU A 133 31.11 -25.40 -24.19
N ILE A 134 29.82 -25.11 -24.37
CA ILE A 134 28.72 -26.04 -24.04
C ILE A 134 28.83 -27.34 -24.87
N GLY A 135 29.23 -27.22 -26.14
CA GLY A 135 29.48 -28.37 -27.03
C GLY A 135 30.59 -29.27 -26.52
N VAL A 136 31.69 -28.70 -26.03
CA VAL A 136 32.82 -29.43 -25.45
C VAL A 136 32.41 -30.13 -24.15
N GLU A 137 31.70 -29.45 -23.24
CA GLU A 137 31.22 -30.06 -21.99
C GLU A 137 30.30 -31.26 -22.24
N LYS A 138 29.36 -31.14 -23.19
CA LYS A 138 28.49 -32.26 -23.57
C LYS A 138 29.26 -33.40 -24.22
N ALA A 139 30.26 -33.11 -25.05
CA ALA A 139 31.10 -34.13 -25.66
C ALA A 139 31.95 -34.90 -24.63
N LEU A 140 32.29 -34.24 -23.52
CA LEU A 140 32.96 -34.85 -22.35
C LEU A 140 32.00 -35.61 -21.41
N GLY A 141 30.70 -35.61 -21.70
CA GLY A 141 29.69 -36.39 -20.97
C GLY A 141 28.79 -35.60 -20.02
N ALA A 142 28.80 -34.27 -20.07
CA ALA A 142 27.86 -33.47 -19.26
C ALA A 142 26.39 -33.73 -19.69
N LEU A 143 25.55 -34.14 -18.74
CA LEU A 143 24.11 -34.25 -18.94
C LEU A 143 23.48 -32.87 -19.20
N GLY A 144 22.49 -32.80 -20.09
CA GLY A 144 21.78 -31.56 -20.41
C GLY A 144 21.16 -30.86 -19.19
N TRP A 145 20.84 -31.61 -18.13
CA TRP A 145 20.32 -31.05 -16.88
C TRP A 145 21.38 -30.25 -16.10
N HIS A 146 22.66 -30.59 -16.18
CA HIS A 146 23.72 -29.78 -15.56
C HIS A 146 23.82 -28.40 -16.20
N ILE A 147 23.77 -28.36 -17.53
CA ILE A 147 23.80 -27.12 -18.32
C ILE A 147 22.53 -26.30 -18.04
N LEU A 148 21.36 -26.96 -17.98
CA LEU A 148 20.11 -26.29 -17.62
C LEU A 148 20.22 -25.59 -16.26
N PHE A 149 20.71 -26.29 -15.22
CA PHE A 149 20.84 -25.73 -13.88
C PHE A 149 21.86 -24.59 -13.81
N GLN A 150 22.97 -24.69 -14.54
CA GLN A 150 23.98 -23.64 -14.59
C GLN A 150 23.41 -22.34 -15.17
N PHE A 151 22.76 -22.41 -16.33
CA PHE A 151 22.17 -21.23 -16.96
C PHE A 151 20.97 -20.68 -16.18
N LEU A 152 20.15 -21.57 -15.60
CA LEU A 152 19.04 -21.14 -14.75
C LEU A 152 19.55 -20.46 -13.48
N ALA A 153 20.61 -20.99 -12.86
CA ALA A 153 21.25 -20.36 -11.71
C ALA A 153 21.88 -19.01 -12.06
N GLU A 154 22.54 -18.88 -13.21
CA GLU A 154 23.08 -17.60 -13.71
C GLU A 154 21.96 -16.55 -13.84
N ALA A 155 20.83 -16.94 -14.45
CA ALA A 155 19.67 -16.07 -14.57
C ALA A 155 19.05 -15.69 -13.20
N LEU A 156 18.92 -16.66 -12.29
CA LEU A 156 18.37 -16.44 -10.94
C LEU A 156 19.29 -15.56 -10.08
N VAL A 157 20.60 -15.69 -10.20
CA VAL A 157 21.56 -14.83 -9.49
C VAL A 157 21.43 -13.39 -10.00
N ILE A 158 21.32 -13.18 -11.31
CA ILE A 158 21.15 -11.84 -11.88
C ILE A 158 19.84 -11.20 -11.44
N THR A 159 18.73 -11.97 -11.43
CA THR A 159 17.44 -11.45 -10.96
C THR A 159 17.42 -11.19 -9.47
N ALA A 160 18.05 -12.05 -8.66
CA ALA A 160 18.18 -11.85 -7.22
C ALA A 160 19.01 -10.60 -6.89
N LEU A 161 20.15 -10.40 -7.57
CA LEU A 161 20.97 -9.20 -7.40
C LEU A 161 20.21 -7.93 -7.84
N GLY A 162 19.51 -7.98 -8.98
CA GLY A 162 18.66 -6.89 -9.43
C GLY A 162 17.53 -6.58 -8.44
N GLY A 163 16.89 -7.60 -7.88
CA GLY A 163 15.86 -7.48 -6.86
C GLY A 163 16.39 -6.86 -5.57
N LEU A 164 17.53 -7.32 -5.07
CA LEU A 164 18.18 -6.77 -3.88
C LEU A 164 18.55 -5.29 -4.09
N LEU A 165 19.14 -4.95 -5.24
CA LEU A 165 19.44 -3.56 -5.59
C LEU A 165 18.18 -2.71 -5.71
N GLY A 166 17.11 -3.25 -6.30
CA GLY A 166 15.81 -2.59 -6.40
C GLY A 166 15.19 -2.31 -5.03
N VAL A 167 15.24 -3.27 -4.11
CA VAL A 167 14.79 -3.10 -2.73
C VAL A 167 15.65 -2.06 -2.00
N ALA A 168 16.98 -2.14 -2.13
CA ALA A 168 17.88 -1.16 -1.53
C ALA A 168 17.60 0.27 -2.05
N LEU A 169 17.36 0.42 -3.36
CA LEU A 169 16.96 1.69 -3.97
C LEU A 169 15.59 2.14 -3.46
N ALA A 170 14.62 1.24 -3.28
CA ALA A 170 13.31 1.57 -2.73
C ALA A 170 13.44 2.11 -1.29
N TYR A 171 14.24 1.46 -0.44
CA TYR A 171 14.54 1.97 0.91
C TYR A 171 15.29 3.30 0.88
N LEU A 172 16.26 3.46 -0.03
CA LEU A 172 17.00 4.71 -0.19
C LEU A 172 16.06 5.84 -0.59
N VAL A 173 15.21 5.63 -1.59
CA VAL A 173 14.19 6.62 -1.99
C VAL A 173 13.24 6.90 -0.84
N SER A 174 12.76 5.87 -0.14
CA SER A 174 11.88 6.01 1.03
C SER A 174 12.50 6.82 2.16
N TRP A 175 13.83 6.79 2.33
CA TRP A 175 14.55 7.53 3.36
C TRP A 175 14.99 8.93 2.93
N THR A 176 15.40 9.08 1.66
CA THR A 176 15.92 10.33 1.10
C THR A 176 14.84 11.29 0.63
N VAL A 177 13.68 10.78 0.21
CA VAL A 177 12.51 11.61 -0.02
C VAL A 177 12.11 12.12 1.36
N PRO A 178 12.29 13.43 1.63
CA PRO A 178 11.80 14.00 2.88
C PRO A 178 10.34 13.61 3.00
N SER A 179 9.88 13.31 4.21
CA SER A 179 8.45 13.16 4.45
C SER A 179 7.78 14.33 3.75
N LEU A 180 6.86 14.05 2.81
CA LEU A 180 6.26 15.12 2.02
C LEU A 180 5.70 16.10 3.05
N THR A 181 6.31 17.27 3.15
CA THR A 181 6.00 18.33 4.15
C THR A 181 4.70 19.00 3.73
N LEU A 182 3.68 18.19 3.51
CA LEU A 182 2.33 18.61 3.22
C LEU A 182 1.77 19.34 4.44
N TRP A 183 2.21 19.01 5.66
CA TRP A 183 1.72 19.60 6.91
C TRP A 183 2.69 20.55 7.59
N SER A 184 3.96 20.17 7.70
CA SER A 184 4.99 21.03 8.32
C SER A 184 5.27 22.34 7.55
N ALA A 185 4.81 22.47 6.30
CA ALA A 185 4.86 23.73 5.55
C ALA A 185 3.74 24.71 5.90
N PHE A 186 2.62 24.25 6.50
CA PHE A 186 1.46 25.09 6.82
C PHE A 186 1.25 25.32 8.32
N GLN A 187 1.83 24.51 9.21
CA GLN A 187 1.64 24.65 10.65
C GLN A 187 2.87 24.20 11.48
N GLU A 188 3.31 25.04 12.42
CA GLU A 188 4.36 24.68 13.39
C GLU A 188 3.87 23.54 14.30
N ASN A 189 4.69 22.49 14.47
CA ASN A 189 4.43 21.26 15.24
C ASN A 189 3.52 20.17 14.60
N ALA A 190 3.26 20.22 13.29
CA ALA A 190 2.48 19.20 12.58
C ALA A 190 3.30 18.03 11.98
N SER A 191 4.49 17.75 12.52
CA SER A 191 5.39 16.70 11.99
C SER A 191 4.85 15.27 12.13
N GLU A 192 3.84 15.03 12.98
CA GLU A 192 3.19 13.70 13.11
C GLU A 192 2.25 13.36 11.94
N GLY A 193 1.94 14.33 11.06
CA GLY A 193 0.98 14.19 9.95
C GLY A 193 1.66 14.06 8.60
N ASP A 194 2.99 14.19 8.55
CA ASP A 194 3.72 14.10 7.30
C ASP A 194 3.66 12.67 6.74
N ILE A 195 3.51 12.56 5.43
CA ILE A 195 3.39 11.25 4.77
C ILE A 195 4.75 10.56 4.82
N HIS A 196 4.84 9.54 5.65
CA HIS A 196 5.97 8.64 5.66
C HIS A 196 5.76 7.55 4.62
N LEU A 197 6.71 7.45 3.68
CA LEU A 197 6.82 6.29 2.83
C LEU A 197 7.15 5.10 3.73
N ALA A 198 6.16 4.23 3.95
CA ALA A 198 6.33 2.99 4.68
C ALA A 198 6.30 1.84 3.68
N ILE A 199 7.36 1.03 3.69
CA ILE A 199 7.43 -0.18 2.89
C ILE A 199 6.74 -1.28 3.68
N ASP A 200 5.57 -1.71 3.19
CA ASP A 200 4.82 -2.80 3.78
C ASP A 200 5.49 -4.16 3.46
N SER A 201 5.66 -4.97 4.50
CA SER A 201 6.26 -6.31 4.42
C SER A 201 5.48 -7.27 3.52
N ALA A 202 4.14 -7.19 3.50
CA ALA A 202 3.33 -8.04 2.63
C ALA A 202 3.53 -7.66 1.15
N THR A 203 3.60 -6.36 0.86
CA THR A 203 3.90 -5.87 -0.48
C THR A 203 5.27 -6.33 -0.98
N LEU A 204 6.31 -6.25 -0.13
CA LEU A 204 7.65 -6.78 -0.45
C LEU A 204 7.63 -8.28 -0.76
N LEU A 205 6.88 -9.07 0.00
CA LEU A 205 6.78 -10.52 -0.20
C LEU A 205 6.13 -10.84 -1.55
N TRP A 206 5.03 -10.16 -1.89
CA TRP A 206 4.37 -10.31 -3.18
C TRP A 206 5.25 -9.86 -4.36
N SER A 207 5.91 -8.71 -4.24
CA SER A 207 6.85 -8.24 -5.28
C SER A 207 8.01 -9.22 -5.48
N THR A 208 8.55 -9.79 -4.41
CA THR A 208 9.62 -10.80 -4.47
C THR A 208 9.12 -12.07 -5.16
N ALA A 209 7.93 -12.56 -4.81
CA ALA A 209 7.34 -13.74 -5.42
C ALA A 209 7.13 -13.56 -6.94
N ILE A 210 6.62 -12.39 -7.35
CA ILE A 210 6.42 -12.05 -8.76
C ILE A 210 7.77 -11.96 -9.48
N LEU A 211 8.78 -11.32 -8.88
CA LEU A 211 10.12 -11.22 -9.44
C LEU A 211 10.75 -12.61 -9.64
N SER A 212 10.65 -13.49 -8.64
CA SER A 212 11.15 -14.87 -8.75
C SER A 212 10.44 -15.63 -9.86
N PHE A 213 9.12 -15.49 -9.97
CA PHE A 213 8.37 -16.11 -11.05
C PHE A 213 8.83 -15.62 -12.43
N VAL A 214 8.94 -14.31 -12.64
CA VAL A 214 9.42 -13.72 -13.89
C VAL A 214 10.86 -14.17 -14.20
N GLY A 215 11.73 -14.19 -13.19
CA GLY A 215 13.12 -14.62 -13.34
C GLY A 215 13.27 -16.08 -13.77
N ILE A 216 12.47 -16.98 -13.18
CA ILE A 216 12.41 -18.39 -13.59
C ILE A 216 11.95 -18.50 -15.03
N VAL A 217 10.83 -17.87 -15.39
CA VAL A 217 10.26 -17.95 -16.75
C VAL A 217 11.24 -17.43 -17.80
N SER A 218 11.84 -16.28 -17.55
CA SER A 218 12.81 -15.64 -18.45
C SER A 218 14.12 -16.43 -18.59
N GLY A 219 14.61 -17.07 -17.53
CA GLY A 219 15.83 -17.89 -17.55
C GLY A 219 15.61 -19.31 -18.10
N MET A 220 14.41 -19.85 -17.95
CA MET A 220 14.10 -21.24 -18.33
C MET A 220 14.22 -21.47 -19.84
N LEU A 221 13.68 -20.56 -20.66
CA LEU A 221 13.72 -20.68 -22.13
C LEU A 221 15.15 -20.76 -22.70
N PRO A 222 16.08 -19.83 -22.39
CA PRO A 222 17.45 -19.92 -22.85
C PRO A 222 18.20 -21.12 -22.25
N ALA A 223 17.96 -21.47 -20.98
CA ALA A 223 18.56 -22.64 -20.35
C ALA A 223 18.17 -23.95 -21.05
N ILE A 224 16.89 -24.11 -21.42
CA ILE A 224 16.42 -25.25 -22.22
C ILE A 224 17.10 -25.27 -23.59
N LYS A 225 17.26 -24.10 -24.22
CA LYS A 225 17.92 -23.99 -25.53
C LYS A 225 19.38 -24.45 -25.45
N ALA A 226 20.13 -24.01 -24.44
CA ALA A 226 21.50 -24.47 -24.19
C ALA A 226 21.58 -25.99 -23.93
N ALA A 227 20.68 -26.50 -23.08
CA ALA A 227 20.58 -27.90 -22.73
C ALA A 227 20.23 -28.82 -23.92
N ARG A 228 19.63 -28.29 -25.00
CA ARG A 228 19.28 -29.04 -26.22
C ARG A 228 20.27 -28.90 -27.39
N LEU A 229 21.35 -28.12 -27.25
CA LEU A 229 22.38 -28.02 -28.29
C LEU A 229 23.04 -29.38 -28.61
N ASN A 230 23.17 -29.71 -29.89
CA ASN A 230 23.89 -30.90 -30.34
C ASN A 230 25.41 -30.68 -30.25
N PRO A 231 26.19 -31.60 -29.63
CA PRO A 231 27.64 -31.43 -29.48
C PRO A 231 28.36 -31.28 -30.83
N ILE A 232 27.91 -32.03 -31.84
CA ILE A 232 28.51 -32.04 -33.18
C ILE A 232 28.29 -30.70 -33.90
N GLU A 233 27.08 -30.12 -33.79
CA GLU A 233 26.76 -28.82 -34.39
C GLU A 233 27.45 -27.68 -33.64
N ALA A 234 27.54 -27.77 -32.31
CA ALA A 234 28.18 -26.77 -31.46
C ALA A 234 29.70 -26.66 -31.70
N LEU A 235 30.37 -27.77 -32.06
CA LEU A 235 31.80 -27.79 -32.40
C LEU A 235 32.11 -27.31 -33.83
N ARG A 236 31.09 -27.27 -34.70
CA ARG A 236 31.20 -26.85 -36.10
C ARG A 236 30.92 -25.35 -36.28
N TYR A 237 30.45 -24.67 -35.22
CA TYR A 237 30.28 -23.23 -35.19
C TYR A 237 31.67 -22.54 -35.08
N GLU A 238 31.98 -21.64 -36.03
CA GLU A 238 33.06 -20.64 -35.91
C GLU A 238 32.65 -19.50 -34.98
#